data_AF-A0ABD5ZSS6-F1
#
_entry.id   AF-A0ABD5ZSS6-F1
#
_cell.length_a   1.000
_cell.length_b   1.000
_cell.length_c   1.000
_cell.angle_alpha   90.00
_cell.angle_beta   90.00
_cell.angle_gamma   90.00
#
_symmetry.space_group_name_H-M   'P 1'
#
loop_
_entity.id
_entity.type
_entity.pdbx_description
1 polymer ?
#
loop_
_entity_poly.entity_id
_entity_poly.type
_entity_poly.pdbx_seq_one_letter_code
_entity_poly.pdbx_strand_id
1 'polypeptide(L)'
;MRGARRPLFALVEFTPTEFRIAYVSSATRALYGVEGDDDEAMYDYFATVHEYVNLDLAEIDLFTESLFPMADDVRYITTALDMGKMVRVYLTDDRGVFVAMPSDAPVESVVTALRDATEA
;
A
#
# COMPACT_ATOMS: atom_id res chain seq x y z
N MET A 1 8.52 22.48 -19.17
CA MET A 1 8.06 21.63 -18.04
C MET A 1 7.37 20.40 -18.62
N ARG A 2 8.02 19.24 -18.64
CA ARG A 2 7.47 17.97 -19.18
C ARG A 2 7.48 16.91 -18.08
N GLY A 3 6.27 16.50 -17.68
CA GLY A 3 5.90 15.20 -17.14
C GLY A 3 6.75 14.61 -16.02
N ALA A 4 6.37 14.86 -14.77
CA ALA A 4 6.65 13.90 -13.70
C ALA A 4 6.08 12.54 -14.12
N ARG A 5 6.96 11.56 -14.36
CA ARG A 5 6.59 10.15 -14.52
C ARG A 5 5.75 9.79 -13.30
N ARG A 6 4.48 9.41 -13.49
CA ARG A 6 3.61 9.03 -12.37
C ARG A 6 4.23 7.78 -11.71
N PRO A 7 4.80 7.89 -10.49
CA PRO A 7 5.61 6.84 -9.88
C PRO A 7 4.75 5.77 -9.17
N LEU A 8 3.45 5.81 -9.39
CA LEU A 8 2.46 5.06 -8.62
C LEU A 8 1.86 4.00 -9.53
N PHE A 9 1.97 2.74 -9.13
CA PHE A 9 1.36 1.62 -9.85
C PHE A 9 -0.08 1.38 -9.37
N ALA A 10 -0.32 1.43 -8.07
CA ALA A 10 -1.64 1.36 -7.47
C ALA A 10 -1.68 2.04 -6.09
N LEU A 11 -2.86 2.46 -5.68
CA LEU A 11 -3.21 2.96 -4.35
C LEU A 11 -4.51 2.27 -3.91
N VAL A 12 -4.44 1.51 -2.83
CA VAL A 12 -5.60 0.80 -2.29
C VAL A 12 -5.64 0.97 -0.78
N GLU A 13 -6.79 1.38 -0.29
CA GLU A 13 -7.09 1.52 1.14
C GLU A 13 -7.66 0.21 1.65
N PHE A 14 -7.19 -0.25 2.81
CA PHE A 14 -7.67 -1.46 3.46
C PHE A 14 -8.12 -1.15 4.89
N THR A 15 -9.20 -1.80 5.28
CA THR A 15 -9.67 -1.93 6.67
C THR A 15 -9.67 -3.42 7.04
N PRO A 16 -9.95 -3.81 8.29
CA PRO A 16 -10.04 -5.21 8.67
C PRO A 16 -11.14 -5.98 7.92
N THR A 17 -12.15 -5.29 7.39
CA THR A 17 -13.35 -5.92 6.80
C THR A 17 -13.55 -5.64 5.32
N GLU A 18 -12.92 -4.58 4.77
CA GLU A 18 -13.12 -4.17 3.38
C GLU A 18 -11.87 -3.51 2.80
N PHE A 19 -11.88 -3.28 1.48
CA PHE A 19 -10.88 -2.49 0.79
C PHE A 19 -11.50 -1.61 -0.29
N ARG A 20 -10.79 -0.54 -0.66
CA ARG A 20 -11.18 0.41 -1.69
C ARG A 20 -10.00 0.72 -2.60
N ILE A 21 -10.15 0.40 -3.88
CA ILE A 21 -9.17 0.74 -4.91
C ILE A 21 -9.32 2.24 -5.23
N ALA A 22 -8.36 3.05 -4.79
CA ALA A 22 -8.36 4.50 -5.03
C ALA A 22 -7.70 4.86 -6.37
N TYR A 23 -6.71 4.07 -6.81
CA TYR A 23 -6.02 4.27 -8.08
C TYR A 23 -5.33 3.01 -8.56
N VAL A 24 -5.34 2.76 -9.87
CA VAL A 24 -4.46 1.81 -10.56
C VAL A 24 -3.97 2.45 -11.85
N SER A 25 -2.67 2.32 -12.15
CA SER A 25 -2.10 2.83 -13.39
C SER A 25 -2.52 1.97 -14.59
N SER A 26 -2.63 2.58 -15.77
CA SER A 26 -2.95 1.84 -17.00
C SER A 26 -1.91 0.77 -17.35
N ALA A 27 -0.64 1.02 -17.02
CA ALA A 27 0.44 0.04 -17.20
C ALA A 27 0.25 -1.17 -16.28
N THR A 28 -0.18 -0.94 -15.04
CA THR A 28 -0.48 -2.03 -14.09
C THR A 28 -1.70 -2.83 -14.54
N ARG A 29 -2.79 -2.17 -14.97
CA ARG A 29 -3.97 -2.85 -15.52
C ARG A 29 -3.63 -3.78 -16.70
N ALA A 30 -2.76 -3.32 -17.60
CA ALA A 30 -2.33 -4.10 -18.75
C ALA A 30 -1.57 -5.40 -18.36
N LEU A 31 -0.87 -5.43 -17.22
CA LEU A 31 -0.19 -6.65 -16.74
C LEU A 31 -1.17 -7.75 -16.33
N TYR A 32 -2.39 -7.37 -15.92
CA TYR A 32 -3.45 -8.28 -15.51
C TYR A 32 -4.46 -8.55 -16.63
N GLY A 33 -4.17 -8.13 -17.87
CA GLY A 33 -5.04 -8.36 -19.02
C GLY A 33 -6.35 -7.57 -18.98
N VAL A 34 -6.43 -6.53 -18.15
CA VAL A 34 -7.61 -5.67 -18.04
C VAL A 34 -7.66 -4.69 -19.20
N GLU A 35 -8.65 -4.85 -20.07
CA GLU A 35 -8.98 -3.91 -21.15
C GLU A 35 -10.29 -3.16 -20.81
N GLY A 36 -10.23 -1.81 -20.76
CA GLY A 36 -11.39 -0.97 -20.40
C GLY A 36 -11.51 -0.67 -18.90
N ASP A 37 -12.73 -0.47 -18.41
CA ASP A 37 -13.06 -0.21 -17.00
C ASP A 37 -13.37 -1.51 -16.21
N ASP A 38 -13.02 -2.67 -16.75
CA ASP A 38 -13.26 -3.97 -16.11
C ASP A 38 -12.19 -4.30 -15.05
N ASP A 39 -12.34 -3.70 -13.88
CA ASP A 39 -11.43 -3.88 -12.75
C ASP A 39 -11.66 -5.20 -11.98
N GLU A 40 -12.45 -6.17 -12.48
CA GLU A 40 -12.74 -7.44 -11.76
C GLU A 40 -11.46 -8.22 -11.43
N ALA A 41 -10.53 -8.34 -12.38
CA ALA A 41 -9.23 -8.99 -12.13
C ALA A 41 -8.36 -8.21 -11.12
N MET A 42 -8.48 -6.88 -11.06
CA MET A 42 -7.79 -6.07 -10.06
C MET A 42 -8.44 -6.26 -8.68
N TYR A 43 -9.77 -6.35 -8.64
CA TYR A 43 -10.53 -6.59 -7.43
C TYR A 43 -10.16 -7.95 -6.82
N ASP A 44 -10.13 -9.03 -7.60
CA ASP A 44 -9.75 -10.37 -7.12
C ASP A 44 -8.32 -10.40 -6.58
N TYR A 45 -7.39 -9.72 -7.27
CA TYR A 45 -6.02 -9.56 -6.80
C TYR A 45 -5.96 -8.86 -5.44
N PHE A 46 -6.66 -7.73 -5.27
CA PHE A 46 -6.67 -7.00 -4.01
C PHE A 46 -7.49 -7.68 -2.92
N ALA A 47 -8.50 -8.49 -3.26
CA ALA A 47 -9.21 -9.34 -2.32
C ALA A 47 -8.26 -10.39 -1.73
N THR A 48 -7.41 -10.99 -2.56
CA THR A 48 -6.36 -11.91 -2.09
C THR A 48 -5.38 -11.18 -1.16
N VAL A 49 -4.99 -9.94 -1.48
CA VAL A 49 -4.15 -9.12 -0.59
C VAL A 49 -4.86 -8.77 0.72
N HIS A 50 -6.18 -8.51 0.70
CA HIS A 50 -6.99 -8.21 1.88
C HIS A 50 -7.01 -9.38 2.88
N GLU A 51 -7.00 -10.63 2.41
CA GLU A 51 -6.91 -11.82 3.27
C GLU A 51 -5.66 -11.82 4.17
N TYR A 52 -4.58 -11.18 3.73
CA TYR A 52 -3.33 -11.07 4.48
C TYR A 52 -3.28 -9.86 5.42
N VAL A 53 -4.28 -8.98 5.44
CA VAL A 53 -4.33 -7.79 6.32
C VAL A 53 -4.22 -8.15 7.80
N ASN A 54 -4.77 -9.29 8.21
CA ASN A 54 -4.67 -9.76 9.59
C ASN A 54 -3.24 -10.18 9.98
N LEU A 55 -2.42 -10.64 9.04
CA LEU A 55 -1.00 -10.89 9.31
C LEU A 55 -0.26 -9.58 9.56
N ASP A 56 -0.57 -8.54 8.79
CA ASP A 56 0.11 -7.25 8.90
C ASP A 56 -0.23 -6.54 10.22
N LEU A 57 -1.43 -6.73 10.78
CA LEU A 57 -1.77 -6.27 12.13
C LEU A 57 -0.99 -7.06 13.20
N ALA A 58 -0.93 -8.39 13.06
CA ALA A 58 -0.16 -9.23 13.98
C ALA A 58 1.36 -8.92 13.94
N GLU A 59 1.89 -8.51 12.79
CA GLU A 59 3.28 -8.07 12.66
C GLU A 59 3.55 -6.75 13.38
N ILE A 60 2.61 -5.79 13.34
CA ILE A 60 2.75 -4.54 14.12
C ILE A 60 2.84 -4.85 15.60
N ASP A 61 1.89 -5.63 16.12
CA ASP A 61 1.85 -6.02 17.55
C ASP A 61 3.15 -6.74 17.95
N LEU A 62 3.67 -7.62 17.08
CA LEU A 62 4.95 -8.27 17.31
C LEU A 62 6.11 -7.26 17.43
N PHE A 63 6.15 -6.23 16.60
CA PHE A 63 7.22 -5.23 16.64
C PHE A 63 7.12 -4.30 17.84
N THR A 64 5.94 -3.75 18.13
CA THR A 64 5.74 -2.76 19.19
C THR A 64 5.65 -3.40 20.57
N GLU A 65 5.04 -4.58 20.71
CA GLU A 65 4.82 -5.20 22.02
C GLU A 65 5.92 -6.20 22.41
N SER A 66 6.59 -6.84 21.44
CA SER A 66 7.52 -7.94 21.72
C SER A 66 8.98 -7.65 21.35
N LEU A 67 9.25 -7.24 20.10
CA LEU A 67 10.62 -7.14 19.59
C LEU A 67 11.30 -5.81 19.92
N PHE A 68 10.56 -4.71 19.82
CA PHE A 68 11.05 -3.36 20.10
C PHE A 68 10.07 -2.61 21.01
N PRO A 69 10.00 -2.96 22.31
CA PRO A 69 9.03 -2.37 23.25
C PRO A 69 9.15 -0.84 23.46
N MET A 70 10.21 -0.24 22.93
CA MET A 70 10.47 1.21 22.98
C MET A 70 10.04 1.92 21.68
N ALA A 71 9.56 1.18 20.68
CA ALA A 71 8.99 1.74 19.47
C ALA A 71 7.50 2.01 19.71
N ASP A 72 7.13 3.29 19.71
CA ASP A 72 5.75 3.72 19.98
C ASP A 72 4.80 3.42 18.80
N ASP A 73 5.30 3.37 17.56
CA ASP A 73 4.48 3.19 16.34
C ASP A 73 5.30 2.54 15.20
N VAL A 74 4.62 1.72 14.38
CA VAL A 74 5.12 1.23 13.09
C VAL A 74 4.50 2.07 11.99
N ARG A 75 5.29 2.99 11.41
CA ARG A 75 4.78 3.91 10.38
C ARG A 75 4.50 3.24 9.03
N TYR A 76 5.30 2.24 8.67
CA TYR A 76 5.14 1.48 7.43
C TYR A 76 5.96 0.18 7.42
N ILE A 77 5.55 -0.78 6.59
CA ILE A 77 6.34 -1.96 6.19
C ILE A 77 6.63 -1.86 4.69
N THR A 78 7.82 -2.27 4.25
CA THR A 78 8.20 -2.29 2.83
C THR A 78 8.71 -3.66 2.43
N THR A 79 8.08 -4.21 1.39
CA THR A 79 8.49 -5.44 0.73
C THR A 79 9.12 -5.11 -0.61
N ALA A 80 10.39 -5.48 -0.78
CA ALA A 80 11.09 -5.35 -2.06
C ALA A 80 10.75 -6.54 -2.97
N LEU A 81 10.47 -6.26 -4.23
CA LEU A 81 10.18 -7.23 -5.28
C LEU A 81 11.13 -7.00 -6.46
N ASP A 82 11.26 -7.97 -7.36
CA ASP A 82 12.14 -7.84 -8.54
C ASP A 82 11.73 -6.66 -9.45
N MET A 83 10.43 -6.36 -9.48
CA MET A 83 9.84 -5.35 -10.38
C MET A 83 9.61 -3.98 -9.71
N GLY A 84 9.82 -3.87 -8.40
CA GLY A 84 9.45 -2.68 -7.65
C GLY A 84 9.45 -2.93 -6.15
N LYS A 85 8.67 -2.14 -5.42
CA LYS A 85 8.39 -2.40 -4.02
C LYS A 85 6.93 -2.09 -3.70
N MET A 86 6.47 -2.80 -2.68
CA MET A 86 5.17 -2.60 -2.08
C MET A 86 5.38 -2.03 -0.69
N VAL A 87 4.77 -0.89 -0.42
CA VAL A 87 4.83 -0.20 0.87
C VAL A 87 3.43 -0.24 1.48
N ARG A 88 3.31 -0.81 2.67
CA ARG A 88 2.11 -0.68 3.50
C ARG A 88 2.33 0.44 4.49
N VAL A 89 1.53 1.50 4.39
CA VAL A 89 1.58 2.67 5.26
C VAL A 89 0.44 2.59 6.27
N TYR A 90 0.73 2.72 7.55
CA TYR A 90 -0.27 2.73 8.60
C TYR A 90 -0.66 4.17 8.93
N LEU A 91 -1.95 4.46 8.80
CA LEU A 91 -2.51 5.80 9.00
C LEU A 91 -3.17 5.91 10.38
N THR A 92 -3.82 4.84 10.84
CA THR A 92 -4.40 4.64 12.17
C THR A 92 -4.24 3.17 12.57
N ASP A 93 -4.56 2.82 13.81
CA ASP A 93 -4.47 1.45 14.34
C ASP A 93 -5.21 0.41 13.48
N ASP A 94 -6.29 0.83 12.80
CA ASP A 94 -7.18 -0.01 12.01
C ASP A 94 -7.22 0.33 10.52
N ARG A 95 -6.41 1.30 10.04
CA ARG A 95 -6.40 1.69 8.62
C ARG A 95 -4.99 1.78 8.08
N GLY A 96 -4.80 1.13 6.92
CA GLY A 96 -3.56 1.19 6.16
C GLY A 96 -3.80 1.35 4.67
N VAL A 97 -2.77 1.82 3.98
CA VAL A 97 -2.76 2.01 2.54
C VAL A 97 -1.62 1.21 1.94
N PHE A 98 -1.91 0.45 0.89
CA PHE A 98 -0.87 -0.14 0.06
C PHE A 98 -0.51 0.75 -1.11
N VAL A 99 0.81 0.92 -1.29
CA VAL A 99 1.42 1.69 -2.35
C VAL A 99 2.41 0.80 -3.09
N ALA A 100 2.15 0.55 -4.38
CA ALA A 100 3.12 -0.09 -5.26
C ALA A 100 3.90 0.97 -6.04
N MET A 101 5.23 0.92 -5.98
CA MET A 101 6.13 1.93 -6.56
C MET A 101 7.44 1.34 -7.09
N PRO A 102 8.19 2.06 -7.95
CA PRO A 102 9.54 1.68 -8.37
C PRO A 102 10.50 1.45 -7.18
N SER A 103 11.47 0.56 -7.35
CA SER A 103 12.40 0.19 -6.27
C SER A 103 13.23 1.37 -5.76
N ASP A 104 13.55 2.34 -6.63
CA ASP A 104 14.32 3.54 -6.32
C ASP A 104 13.48 4.72 -5.80
N ALA A 105 12.15 4.60 -5.77
CA ALA A 105 11.27 5.67 -5.32
C ALA A 105 11.44 5.96 -3.81
N PRO A 106 11.39 7.22 -3.34
CA PRO A 106 11.55 7.51 -1.92
C PRO A 106 10.30 7.12 -1.11
N VAL A 107 10.45 6.17 -0.18
CA VAL A 107 9.33 5.66 0.66
C VAL A 107 8.84 6.73 1.64
N GLU A 108 9.75 7.32 2.41
CA GLU A 108 9.42 8.31 3.46
C GLU A 108 8.61 9.50 2.92
N SER A 109 8.94 10.00 1.72
CA SER A 109 8.20 11.11 1.11
C SER A 109 6.74 10.76 0.82
N VAL A 110 6.45 9.50 0.46
CA VAL A 110 5.08 9.04 0.22
C VAL A 110 4.35 8.79 1.54
N VAL A 111 5.03 8.22 2.54
CA VAL A 111 4.48 8.02 3.89
C VAL A 111 4.04 9.36 4.50
N THR A 112 4.92 10.37 4.47
CA THR A 112 4.60 11.71 4.97
C THR A 112 3.39 12.30 4.24
N ALA A 113 3.38 12.26 2.91
CA ALA A 113 2.27 12.82 2.13
C ALA A 113 0.91 12.15 2.43
N LEU A 114 0.89 10.84 2.66
CA LEU A 114 -0.34 10.11 2.99
C LEU A 114 -0.84 10.40 4.40
N ARG A 115 0.07 10.51 5.39
CA ARG A 115 -0.31 10.85 6.77
C ARG A 115 -0.81 12.30 6.86
N ASP A 116 -0.11 13.25 6.25
CA ASP A 116 -0.52 14.66 6.19
C ASP A 116 -1.92 14.82 5.55
N ALA A 117 -2.22 14.06 4.49
CA ALA A 117 -3.52 14.10 3.83
C ALA A 117 -4.67 13.50 4.67
N THR A 118 -4.36 12.73 5.71
CA THR A 118 -5.33 12.06 6.58
C THR A 118 -5.60 12.86 7.86
N GLU A 119 -4.68 13.73 8.26
CA GLU A 119 -4.79 14.62 9.42
C GLU A 119 -5.44 15.99 9.09
N ALA A 120 -5.66 16.28 7.80
CA ALA A 120 -6.25 17.53 7.29
C ALA A 120 -7.77 17.46 7.12
#